data_AF-A0AAD6P772-F1
#
_entry.id   AF-A0AAD6P772-F1
#
_cell.length_a   1.000
_cell.length_b   1.000
_cell.length_c   1.000
_cell.angle_alpha   90.00
_cell.angle_beta   90.00
_cell.angle_gamma   90.00
#
_symmetry.space_group_name_H-M   'P 1'
#
loop_
_entity.id
_entity.type
_entity.pdbx_description
1 polymer ?
#
loop_
_entity_poly.entity_id
_entity_poly.type
_entity_poly.pdbx_seq_one_letter_code
_entity_poly.pdbx_strand_id
1 'polypeptide(L)'
;MGGVLFQHADRYNGKLLGGLFADGFDEAACASRYSSFLYRKISLHKPSSYLISRLRSYEDLHKSCGINTQSYNKALEQLKSGKKIMGLTDCNYIVWISFSGLGNRILSLASTFLYALLTNRVLLVDQGKDMADLFCEPFPDKSWLLPRDFPLIDQFDSLNQNSPNCHGNMLKNNVINSSAMSNPSYIYLHLVHDYGDHDKLFFCDGDQSFLENVPWLIMKTDNY
;
A
#
# COMPACT_ATOMS: atom_id res chain seq x y z
N MET A 1 32.60 30.89 9.23
CA MET A 1 32.26 29.69 8.42
C MET A 1 31.34 28.70 9.13
N GLY A 2 31.32 28.62 10.48
CA GLY A 2 30.42 27.70 11.21
C GLY A 2 28.92 27.99 11.05
N GLY A 3 28.47 29.25 11.15
CA GLY A 3 27.04 29.59 11.14
C GLY A 3 26.28 29.25 9.85
N VAL A 4 26.93 29.33 8.69
CA VAL A 4 26.32 29.01 7.39
C VAL A 4 26.11 27.50 7.22
N LEU A 5 27.04 26.68 7.73
CA LEU A 5 26.94 25.22 7.69
C LEU A 5 25.80 24.69 8.58
N PHE A 6 25.65 25.25 9.78
CA PHE A 6 24.54 24.89 10.68
C PHE A 6 23.17 25.28 10.09
N GLN A 7 23.06 26.45 9.47
CA GLN A 7 21.82 26.92 8.86
C GLN A 7 21.43 26.09 7.61
N HIS A 8 22.42 25.64 6.83
CA HIS A 8 22.20 24.70 5.73
C HIS A 8 21.82 23.30 6.21
N ALA A 9 22.47 22.79 7.26
CA ALA A 9 22.14 21.49 7.85
C ALA A 9 20.72 21.49 8.43
N ASP A 10 20.31 22.53 9.14
CA ASP A 10 18.96 22.66 9.70
C ASP A 10 17.90 22.80 8.60
N ARG A 11 18.19 23.54 7.53
CA ARG A 11 17.29 23.68 6.38
C ARG A 11 17.14 22.38 5.60
N TYR A 12 18.23 21.65 5.40
CA TYR A 12 18.23 20.34 4.74
C TYR A 12 17.50 19.28 5.60
N ASN A 13 17.75 19.30 6.91
CA ASN A 13 17.10 18.42 7.87
C ASN A 13 15.59 18.70 7.99
N GLY A 14 15.19 19.98 7.91
CA GLY A 14 13.79 20.39 7.83
C GLY A 14 13.13 19.97 6.52
N LYS A 15 13.81 20.16 5.37
CA LYS A 15 13.34 19.76 4.04
C LYS A 15 13.03 18.26 3.96
N LEU A 16 13.90 17.42 4.53
CA LEU A 16 13.74 15.96 4.52
C LEU A 16 13.05 15.39 5.77
N LEU A 17 12.53 16.25 6.64
CA LEU A 17 11.87 15.89 7.90
C LEU A 17 12.65 14.86 8.73
N GLY A 18 13.94 15.12 8.98
CA GLY A 18 14.76 14.18 9.76
C GLY A 18 15.13 12.90 9.03
N GLY A 19 15.13 12.92 7.69
CA GLY A 19 15.40 11.76 6.83
C GLY A 19 14.16 10.91 6.51
N LEU A 20 12.96 11.34 6.95
CA LEU A 20 11.71 10.67 6.60
C LEU A 20 11.48 10.68 5.08
N PHE A 21 11.74 11.81 4.41
CA PHE A 21 11.64 11.91 2.96
C PHE A 21 12.94 11.51 2.27
N ALA A 22 12.81 10.82 1.15
CA ALA A 22 13.89 10.68 0.19
C ALA A 22 14.12 12.02 -0.53
N ASP A 23 15.37 12.24 -0.96
CA ASP A 23 15.70 13.33 -1.89
C ASP A 23 15.44 12.89 -3.34
N GLY A 24 15.58 13.81 -4.30
CA GLY A 24 15.55 13.48 -5.73
C GLY A 24 14.18 13.58 -6.41
N PHE A 25 13.15 14.07 -5.71
CA PHE A 25 11.89 14.45 -6.37
C PHE A 25 12.04 15.80 -7.08
N ASP A 26 11.32 15.98 -8.20
CA ASP A 26 11.16 17.28 -8.85
C ASP A 26 10.36 18.23 -7.94
N GLU A 27 11.04 19.28 -7.44
CA GLU A 27 10.43 20.26 -6.54
C GLU A 27 9.33 21.07 -7.23
N ALA A 28 9.44 21.30 -8.54
CA ALA A 28 8.46 22.07 -9.30
C ALA A 28 7.16 21.29 -9.49
N ALA A 29 7.26 19.96 -9.65
CA ALA A 29 6.11 19.08 -9.79
C ALA A 29 5.28 18.97 -8.49
N CYS A 30 5.92 19.07 -7.33
CA CYS A 30 5.24 19.00 -6.03
C CYS A 30 5.90 19.92 -4.99
N ALA A 31 5.56 21.21 -5.06
CA ALA A 31 6.16 22.23 -4.20
C ALA A 31 6.00 21.95 -2.69
N SER A 32 4.87 21.34 -2.29
CA SER A 32 4.55 21.07 -0.89
C SER A 32 5.53 20.09 -0.23
N ARG A 33 6.11 19.14 -0.99
CA ARG A 33 7.01 18.11 -0.46
C ARG A 33 8.19 18.71 0.30
N TYR A 34 8.86 19.66 -0.33
CA TYR A 34 10.09 20.26 0.18
C TYR A 34 9.92 21.69 0.68
N SER A 35 8.76 22.32 0.49
CA SER A 35 8.48 23.67 1.02
C SER A 35 7.62 23.66 2.29
N SER A 36 7.01 22.52 2.65
CA SER A 36 6.11 22.44 3.81
C SER A 36 6.77 22.83 5.14
N PHE A 37 8.08 22.59 5.29
CA PHE A 37 8.83 22.96 6.50
C PHE A 37 8.88 24.47 6.75
N LEU A 38 8.66 25.31 5.71
CA LEU A 38 8.59 26.76 5.86
C LEU A 38 7.33 27.22 6.60
N TYR A 39 6.27 26.40 6.57
CA TYR A 39 4.96 26.71 7.13
C TYR A 39 4.63 25.92 8.40
N ARG A 40 5.43 24.90 8.73
CA ARG A 40 5.20 24.01 9.87
C ARG A 40 6.30 24.16 10.89
N LYS A 41 5.94 24.09 12.17
CA LYS A 41 6.92 23.96 13.25
C LYS A 41 7.67 22.64 13.07
N ILE A 42 8.96 22.66 13.41
CA ILE A 42 9.78 21.44 13.42
C ILE A 42 9.15 20.45 14.39
N SER A 43 8.91 19.22 13.92
CA SER A 43 8.37 18.14 14.74
C SER A 43 9.38 17.74 15.82
N LEU A 44 8.90 17.59 17.06
CA LEU A 44 9.69 17.01 18.15
C LEU A 44 9.79 15.48 18.03
N HIS A 45 8.86 14.85 17.31
CA HIS A 45 8.88 13.42 17.03
C HIS A 45 9.80 13.15 15.85
N LYS A 46 10.99 12.62 16.14
CA LYS A 46 11.97 12.23 15.14
C LYS A 46 11.74 10.78 14.72
N PRO A 47 11.75 10.46 13.41
CA PRO A 47 11.66 9.08 12.96
C PRO A 47 12.88 8.28 13.44
N SER A 48 12.67 7.02 13.83
CA SER A 48 13.76 6.13 14.19
C SER A 48 14.59 5.77 12.95
N SER A 49 15.87 5.46 13.15
CA SER A 49 16.73 4.96 12.07
C SER A 49 16.18 3.69 11.42
N TYR A 50 15.51 2.83 12.21
CA TYR A 50 14.85 1.63 11.70
C TYR A 50 13.70 1.98 10.73
N LEU A 51 12.84 2.94 11.08
CA LEU A 51 11.76 3.37 10.21
C LEU A 51 12.31 3.99 8.92
N ILE A 52 13.30 4.87 9.01
CA ILE A 52 13.95 5.48 7.84
C ILE A 52 14.49 4.39 6.91
N SER A 53 15.24 3.43 7.46
CA SER A 53 15.77 2.29 6.70
C SER A 53 14.65 1.48 6.03
N ARG A 54 13.57 1.18 6.77
CA ARG A 54 12.42 0.43 6.24
C ARG A 54 11.72 1.17 5.09
N LEU A 55 11.61 2.50 5.16
CA LEU A 55 11.04 3.31 4.09
C LEU A 55 11.94 3.30 2.83
N ARG A 56 13.26 3.41 2.99
CA ARG A 56 14.19 3.29 1.85
C ARG A 56 14.13 1.91 1.20
N SER A 57 14.12 0.84 2.00
CA SER A 57 13.91 -0.52 1.48
C SER A 57 12.56 -0.68 0.76
N TYR A 58 11.51 -0.03 1.26
CA TYR A 58 10.21 -0.04 0.59
C TYR A 58 10.26 0.68 -0.75
N GLU A 59 10.95 1.81 -0.86
CA GLU A 59 11.12 2.53 -2.13
C GLU A 59 11.87 1.66 -3.16
N ASP A 60 12.89 0.92 -2.75
CA ASP A 60 13.60 -0.05 -3.60
C ASP A 60 12.69 -1.22 -4.04
N LEU A 61 11.86 -1.73 -3.13
CA LEU A 61 10.83 -2.73 -3.44
C LEU A 61 9.83 -2.17 -4.46
N HIS A 62 9.34 -0.95 -4.26
CA HIS A 62 8.40 -0.31 -5.17
C HIS A 62 9.04 -0.03 -6.54
N LYS A 63 10.35 0.24 -6.59
CA LYS A 63 11.11 0.40 -7.84
C LYS A 63 11.23 -0.90 -8.63
N SER A 64 11.46 -2.02 -7.95
CA SER A 64 11.65 -3.34 -8.57
C SER A 64 10.33 -4.06 -8.91
N CYS A 65 9.29 -3.86 -8.10
CA CYS A 65 8.00 -4.54 -8.21
C CYS A 65 6.84 -3.64 -8.67
N GLY A 66 7.04 -2.32 -8.75
CA GLY A 66 5.98 -1.37 -9.12
C GLY A 66 5.53 -1.49 -10.57
N ILE A 67 4.56 -0.66 -10.95
CA ILE A 67 3.93 -0.66 -12.27
C ILE A 67 4.99 -0.51 -13.40
N ASN A 68 4.69 -1.10 -14.55
CA ASN A 68 5.55 -1.13 -15.75
C ASN A 68 6.89 -1.87 -15.56
N THR A 69 7.03 -2.68 -14.52
CA THR A 69 8.17 -3.59 -14.35
C THR A 69 7.86 -4.98 -14.90
N GLN A 70 8.90 -5.74 -15.23
CA GLN A 70 8.73 -7.14 -15.64
C GLN A 70 8.06 -7.97 -14.55
N SER A 71 8.41 -7.73 -13.28
CA SER A 71 7.85 -8.46 -12.14
C SER A 71 6.36 -8.15 -11.94
N TYR A 72 5.95 -6.88 -12.07
CA TYR A 72 4.54 -6.49 -12.07
C TYR A 72 3.76 -7.17 -13.20
N ASN A 73 4.28 -7.14 -14.43
CA ASN A 73 3.62 -7.76 -15.57
C ASN A 73 3.43 -9.27 -15.35
N LYS A 74 4.45 -9.97 -14.83
CA LYS A 74 4.33 -11.40 -14.46
C LYS A 74 3.27 -11.64 -13.38
N ALA A 75 3.26 -10.81 -12.33
CA ALA A 75 2.27 -10.91 -11.26
C ALA A 75 0.83 -10.63 -11.77
N LEU A 76 0.69 -9.71 -12.71
CA LEU A 76 -0.59 -9.38 -13.35
C LEU A 76 -1.10 -10.53 -14.23
N GLU A 77 -0.21 -11.21 -14.97
CA GLU A 77 -0.58 -12.41 -15.73
C GLU A 77 -1.04 -13.56 -14.81
N GLN A 78 -0.42 -13.71 -13.63
CA GLN A 78 -0.93 -14.67 -12.63
C GLN A 78 -2.33 -14.31 -12.15
N LEU A 79 -2.57 -13.02 -11.88
CA LEU A 79 -3.88 -12.54 -11.47
C LEU A 79 -4.95 -12.89 -12.51
N LYS A 80 -4.67 -12.63 -13.79
CA LYS A 80 -5.57 -12.97 -14.91
C LYS A 80 -5.80 -14.48 -15.04
N SER A 81 -4.79 -15.30 -14.76
CA SER A 81 -4.90 -16.77 -14.80
C SER A 81 -5.75 -17.37 -13.66
N GLY A 82 -6.00 -16.58 -12.60
CA GLY A 82 -6.77 -16.99 -11.43
C GLY A 82 -6.01 -17.89 -10.44
N LYS A 83 -4.83 -18.41 -10.79
CA LYS A 83 -4.06 -19.35 -9.96
C LYS A 83 -2.67 -18.81 -9.58
N LYS A 84 -2.25 -19.00 -8.33
CA LYS A 84 -0.87 -18.76 -7.93
C LYS A 84 0.05 -19.78 -8.63
N ILE A 85 1.03 -19.29 -9.38
CA ILE A 85 2.10 -20.11 -9.95
C ILE A 85 3.36 -19.91 -9.09
N MET A 86 3.77 -20.94 -8.35
CA MET A 86 4.94 -20.84 -7.47
C MET A 86 6.22 -20.51 -8.27
N GLY A 87 7.01 -19.57 -7.76
CA GLY A 87 8.30 -19.17 -8.36
C GLY A 87 8.22 -18.26 -9.59
N LEU A 88 7.03 -17.77 -9.97
CA LEU A 88 6.93 -16.86 -11.13
C LEU A 88 7.38 -15.42 -10.82
N THR A 89 7.17 -14.97 -9.57
CA THR A 89 7.52 -13.64 -9.07
C THR A 89 7.62 -13.67 -7.55
N ASP A 90 8.53 -12.85 -7.01
CA ASP A 90 8.68 -12.63 -5.57
C ASP A 90 7.93 -11.37 -5.10
N CYS A 91 7.21 -10.70 -6.01
CA CYS A 91 6.47 -9.48 -5.71
C CYS A 91 5.06 -9.81 -5.25
N ASN A 92 4.73 -9.34 -4.04
CA ASN A 92 3.41 -9.35 -3.47
C ASN A 92 2.84 -7.94 -3.44
N TYR A 93 1.52 -7.82 -3.58
CA TYR A 93 0.80 -6.56 -3.74
C TYR A 93 -0.33 -6.45 -2.74
N ILE A 94 -0.61 -5.21 -2.36
CA ILE A 94 -1.85 -4.82 -1.72
C ILE A 94 -2.44 -3.63 -2.46
N VAL A 95 -3.68 -3.79 -2.93
CA VAL A 95 -4.45 -2.75 -3.59
C VAL A 95 -5.39 -2.15 -2.55
N TRP A 96 -5.27 -0.85 -2.31
CA TRP A 96 -6.23 -0.10 -1.51
C TRP A 96 -7.31 0.47 -2.44
N ILE A 97 -8.59 0.21 -2.13
CA ILE A 97 -9.75 0.73 -2.88
C ILE A 97 -10.14 2.10 -2.34
N SER A 98 -10.35 3.08 -3.22
CA SER A 98 -10.80 4.41 -2.84
C SER A 98 -12.24 4.38 -2.38
N PHE A 99 -12.45 4.38 -1.07
CA PHE A 99 -13.75 4.22 -0.44
C PHE A 99 -13.96 5.22 0.70
N SER A 100 -15.21 5.68 0.91
CA SER A 100 -15.59 6.62 1.97
C SER A 100 -15.08 8.07 1.78
N GLY A 101 -15.26 8.91 2.79
CA GLY A 101 -14.87 10.33 2.78
C GLY A 101 -13.35 10.55 2.86
N LEU A 102 -12.87 11.74 2.48
CA LEU A 102 -11.43 12.04 2.40
C LEU A 102 -10.66 11.76 3.71
N GLY A 103 -11.24 12.09 4.87
CA GLY A 103 -10.60 11.82 6.17
C GLY A 103 -10.38 10.33 6.41
N ASN A 104 -11.41 9.52 6.17
CA ASN A 104 -11.33 8.06 6.26
C ASN A 104 -10.33 7.50 5.25
N ARG A 105 -10.29 8.05 4.03
CA ARG A 105 -9.34 7.63 3.00
C ARG A 105 -7.90 7.86 3.39
N ILE A 106 -7.57 9.04 3.95
CA ILE A 106 -6.20 9.34 4.40
C ILE A 106 -5.78 8.37 5.52
N LEU A 107 -6.64 8.17 6.51
CA LEU A 107 -6.35 7.30 7.65
C LEU A 107 -6.22 5.83 7.24
N SER A 108 -7.18 5.32 6.47
CA SER A 108 -7.18 3.92 6.07
C SER A 108 -6.06 3.61 5.09
N LEU A 109 -5.71 4.54 4.18
CA LEU A 109 -4.55 4.41 3.31
C LEU A 109 -3.24 4.37 4.10
N ALA A 110 -3.10 5.18 5.15
CA ALA A 110 -1.94 5.13 6.04
C ALA A 110 -1.84 3.78 6.79
N SER A 111 -2.97 3.25 7.27
CA SER A 111 -3.03 1.91 7.90
C SER A 111 -2.67 0.81 6.90
N THR A 112 -3.18 0.89 5.66
CA THR A 112 -2.82 -0.06 4.59
C THR A 112 -1.35 0.04 4.21
N PHE A 113 -0.77 1.24 4.18
CA PHE A 113 0.66 1.41 3.93
C PHE A 113 1.51 0.78 5.05
N LEU A 114 1.14 0.96 6.31
CA LEU A 114 1.81 0.30 7.42
C LEU A 114 1.72 -1.24 7.27
N TYR A 115 0.55 -1.77 6.93
CA TYR A 115 0.40 -3.20 6.65
C TYR A 115 1.29 -3.67 5.49
N ALA A 116 1.42 -2.87 4.43
CA ALA A 116 2.33 -3.15 3.32
C ALA A 116 3.80 -3.19 3.76
N LEU A 117 4.22 -2.27 4.64
CA LEU A 117 5.55 -2.27 5.25
C LEU A 117 5.80 -3.49 6.13
N LEU A 118 4.78 -3.98 6.85
CA LEU A 118 4.91 -5.15 7.72
C LEU A 118 4.95 -6.47 6.94
N THR A 119 4.23 -6.54 5.81
CA THR A 119 4.09 -7.77 5.00
C THR A 119 4.92 -7.78 3.73
N ASN A 120 5.79 -6.78 3.54
CA ASN A 120 6.67 -6.65 2.38
C ASN A 120 5.91 -6.66 1.04
N ARG A 121 4.80 -5.92 0.98
CA ARG A 121 3.95 -5.79 -0.21
C ARG A 121 4.10 -4.43 -0.85
N VAL A 122 3.97 -4.36 -2.17
CA VAL A 122 3.81 -3.10 -2.90
C VAL A 122 2.39 -2.60 -2.72
N LEU A 123 2.24 -1.38 -2.20
CA LEU A 123 0.96 -0.67 -2.14
C LEU A 123 0.61 -0.10 -3.52
N LEU A 124 -0.58 -0.42 -4.01
CA LEU A 124 -1.19 0.22 -5.18
C LEU A 124 -2.50 0.89 -4.78
N VAL A 125 -2.69 2.12 -5.21
CA VAL A 125 -3.79 3.00 -4.77
C VAL A 125 -4.79 3.16 -5.89
N ASP A 126 -6.00 2.65 -5.71
CA ASP A 126 -7.11 3.00 -6.58
C ASP A 126 -7.30 4.53 -6.60
N GLN A 127 -7.25 5.11 -7.79
CA GLN A 127 -7.23 6.55 -7.98
C GLN A 127 -8.57 7.20 -7.63
N GLY A 128 -9.66 6.43 -7.67
CA GLY A 128 -11.01 6.95 -7.52
C GLY A 128 -11.24 8.13 -8.46
N LYS A 129 -11.80 9.23 -7.93
CA LYS A 129 -12.08 10.45 -8.70
C LYS A 129 -11.01 11.53 -8.59
N ASP A 130 -10.23 11.53 -7.51
CA ASP A 130 -9.49 12.71 -7.05
C ASP A 130 -8.14 12.40 -6.37
N MET A 131 -7.73 11.13 -6.17
CA MET A 131 -6.48 10.84 -5.43
C MET A 131 -5.25 11.43 -6.13
N ALA A 132 -5.22 11.38 -7.46
CA ALA A 132 -4.15 11.96 -8.27
C ALA A 132 -4.17 13.50 -8.28
N ASP A 133 -5.34 14.11 -8.07
CA ASP A 133 -5.51 15.56 -8.04
C ASP A 133 -5.15 16.14 -6.66
N LEU A 134 -5.31 15.34 -5.60
CA LEU A 134 -5.09 15.75 -4.21
C LEU A 134 -3.68 15.47 -3.69
N PHE A 135 -3.03 14.40 -4.16
CA PHE A 135 -1.76 13.92 -3.60
C PHE A 135 -0.67 13.76 -4.67
N CYS A 136 0.55 14.15 -4.30
CA CYS A 136 1.73 13.89 -5.10
C CYS A 136 2.18 12.43 -5.00
N GLU A 137 2.95 11.96 -5.96
CA GLU A 137 3.59 10.64 -5.94
C GLU A 137 4.55 10.49 -4.74
N PRO A 138 4.33 9.56 -3.79
CA PRO A 138 5.12 9.52 -2.56
C PRO A 138 6.44 8.76 -2.72
N PHE A 139 6.58 7.90 -3.74
CA PHE A 139 7.74 7.04 -3.95
C PHE A 139 8.59 7.54 -5.13
N PRO A 140 9.93 7.58 -5.01
CA PRO A 140 10.79 8.05 -6.10
C PRO A 140 10.66 7.20 -7.37
N ASP A 141 10.73 7.84 -8.53
CA ASP A 141 10.75 7.23 -9.88
C ASP A 141 9.56 6.34 -10.26
N LYS A 142 8.56 6.18 -9.38
CA LYS A 142 7.46 5.23 -9.57
C LYS A 142 6.13 5.79 -9.10
N SER A 143 5.08 5.40 -9.81
CA SER A 143 3.72 5.69 -9.38
C SER A 143 3.22 4.66 -8.35
N TRP A 144 2.51 5.14 -7.34
CA TRP A 144 1.67 4.31 -6.47
C TRP A 144 0.25 4.09 -7.01
N LEU A 145 -0.16 4.83 -8.04
CA LEU A 145 -1.53 4.82 -8.55
C LEU A 145 -1.80 3.56 -9.37
N LEU A 146 -2.85 2.82 -9.00
CA LEU A 146 -3.27 1.63 -9.73
C LEU A 146 -3.65 2.00 -11.18
N PRO A 147 -3.19 1.24 -12.20
CA PRO A 147 -3.57 1.48 -13.59
C PRO A 147 -5.07 1.32 -13.81
N ARG A 148 -5.66 2.15 -14.67
CA ARG A 148 -7.11 2.13 -14.96
C ARG A 148 -7.56 0.88 -15.73
N ASP A 149 -6.62 0.16 -16.35
CA ASP A 149 -6.82 -1.10 -17.04
C ASP A 149 -6.56 -2.32 -16.12
N PHE A 150 -6.47 -2.12 -14.81
CA PHE A 150 -6.31 -3.21 -13.86
C PHE A 150 -7.51 -4.19 -13.92
N PRO A 151 -7.30 -5.51 -14.06
CA PRO A 151 -8.35 -6.49 -14.39
C PRO A 151 -9.52 -6.60 -13.40
N LEU A 152 -9.37 -6.12 -12.17
CA LEU A 152 -10.41 -6.20 -11.13
C LEU A 152 -11.09 -4.86 -10.86
N ILE A 153 -10.70 -3.77 -11.54
CA ILE A 153 -11.14 -2.41 -11.19
C ILE A 153 -12.67 -2.26 -11.25
N ASP A 154 -13.31 -2.82 -12.29
CA ASP A 154 -14.76 -2.77 -12.48
C ASP A 154 -15.55 -3.54 -11.41
N GLN A 155 -14.88 -4.42 -10.67
CA GLN A 155 -15.50 -5.21 -9.61
C GLN A 155 -15.48 -4.49 -8.26
N PHE A 156 -14.64 -3.46 -8.07
CA PHE A 156 -14.37 -2.85 -6.77
C PHE A 156 -15.62 -2.35 -6.06
N ASP A 157 -16.55 -1.71 -6.79
CA ASP A 157 -17.81 -1.22 -6.21
C ASP A 157 -18.69 -2.37 -5.70
N SER A 158 -18.67 -3.52 -6.38
CA SER A 158 -19.49 -4.69 -6.05
C SER A 158 -18.89 -5.56 -4.92
N LEU A 159 -17.58 -5.48 -4.67
CA LEU A 159 -16.91 -6.28 -3.64
C LEU A 159 -17.48 -6.00 -2.25
N ASN A 160 -17.91 -7.06 -1.57
CA ASN A 160 -18.55 -7.02 -0.25
C ASN A 160 -18.34 -8.35 0.51
N GLN A 161 -18.88 -8.46 1.72
CA GLN A 161 -18.75 -9.64 2.60
C GLN A 161 -19.24 -10.95 1.97
N ASN A 162 -20.15 -10.92 1.00
CA ASN A 162 -20.68 -12.12 0.34
C ASN A 162 -19.88 -12.51 -0.91
N SER A 163 -18.88 -11.73 -1.29
CA SER A 163 -18.04 -12.04 -2.47
C SER A 163 -17.31 -13.37 -2.25
N PRO A 164 -17.20 -14.24 -3.27
CA PRO A 164 -16.59 -15.56 -3.11
C PRO A 164 -15.11 -15.49 -2.72
N ASN A 165 -14.41 -14.44 -3.16
CA ASN A 165 -13.00 -14.20 -2.82
C ASN A 165 -12.81 -13.35 -1.56
N CYS A 166 -13.87 -13.04 -0.81
CA CYS A 166 -13.78 -12.35 0.47
C CYS A 166 -13.20 -13.30 1.53
N HIS A 167 -12.14 -12.88 2.24
CA HIS A 167 -11.49 -13.67 3.28
C HIS A 167 -12.49 -14.19 4.33
N GLY A 168 -13.31 -13.30 4.90
CA GLY A 168 -14.30 -13.69 5.91
C GLY A 168 -15.36 -14.66 5.36
N ASN A 169 -15.75 -14.52 4.09
CA ASN A 169 -16.68 -15.46 3.44
C ASN A 169 -16.06 -16.84 3.22
N MET A 170 -14.79 -16.87 2.79
CA MET A 170 -14.06 -18.11 2.58
C MET A 170 -13.87 -18.87 3.91
N LEU A 171 -13.60 -18.16 5.00
CA LEU A 171 -13.55 -18.73 6.35
C LEU A 171 -14.91 -19.26 6.80
N LYS A 172 -15.96 -18.45 6.67
CA LYS A 172 -17.34 -18.82 7.03
C LYS A 172 -17.80 -20.11 6.34
N ASN A 173 -17.39 -20.32 5.09
CA ASN A 173 -17.75 -21.48 4.29
C ASN A 173 -16.70 -22.61 4.32
N ASN A 174 -15.69 -22.53 5.19
CA ASN A 174 -14.60 -23.51 5.34
C ASN A 174 -13.83 -23.83 4.04
N VAL A 175 -13.71 -22.83 3.15
CA VAL A 175 -13.07 -23.01 1.83
C VAL A 175 -11.54 -23.10 1.96
N ILE A 176 -10.95 -22.30 2.85
CA ILE A 176 -9.49 -22.20 3.06
C ILE A 176 -8.88 -23.51 3.61
N ASN A 177 -9.65 -24.26 4.40
CA ASN A 177 -9.20 -25.51 5.02
C ASN A 177 -9.36 -26.75 4.13
N SER A 178 -9.85 -26.59 2.90
CA SER A 178 -10.03 -27.71 1.99
C SER A 178 -8.71 -28.10 1.33
N SER A 179 -8.32 -29.37 1.45
CA SER A 179 -7.10 -29.95 0.85
C SER A 179 -7.06 -29.89 -0.69
N ALA A 180 -8.16 -29.46 -1.32
CA ALA A 180 -8.30 -29.29 -2.76
C ALA A 180 -8.04 -27.85 -3.25
N MET A 181 -7.87 -26.86 -2.36
CA MET A 181 -7.74 -25.47 -2.78
C MET A 181 -6.31 -25.14 -3.23
N SER A 182 -6.16 -24.85 -4.53
CA SER A 182 -4.98 -24.12 -5.03
C SER A 182 -4.98 -22.70 -4.45
N ASN A 183 -3.84 -22.24 -3.92
CA ASN A 183 -3.69 -20.88 -3.40
C ASN A 183 -4.27 -19.83 -4.38
N PRO A 184 -5.25 -19.01 -3.93
CA PRO A 184 -5.90 -18.06 -4.82
C PRO A 184 -4.88 -17.03 -5.30
N SER A 185 -5.06 -16.56 -6.54
CA SER A 185 -4.24 -15.46 -7.07
C SER A 185 -4.50 -14.14 -6.37
N TYR A 186 -5.72 -13.94 -5.83
CA TYR A 186 -6.05 -12.79 -5.01
C TYR A 186 -7.07 -13.10 -3.92
N ILE A 187 -7.09 -12.27 -2.88
CA ILE A 187 -8.12 -12.26 -1.83
C ILE A 187 -8.63 -10.84 -1.64
N TYR A 188 -9.94 -10.72 -1.45
CA TYR A 188 -10.60 -9.50 -1.02
C TYR A 188 -10.67 -9.44 0.52
N LEU A 189 -10.22 -8.33 1.08
CA LEU A 189 -10.25 -8.00 2.51
C LEU A 189 -11.33 -6.95 2.74
N HIS A 190 -12.42 -7.36 3.39
CA HIS A 190 -13.50 -6.48 3.77
C HIS A 190 -13.27 -5.95 5.19
N LEU A 191 -12.70 -4.75 5.29
CA LEU A 191 -12.35 -4.08 6.55
C LEU A 191 -13.08 -2.74 6.71
N VAL A 192 -14.26 -2.65 6.10
CA VAL A 192 -15.20 -1.54 6.29
C VAL A 192 -15.84 -1.67 7.68
N HIS A 193 -16.36 -0.58 8.25
CA HIS A 193 -16.96 -0.56 9.59
C HIS A 193 -18.09 -1.58 9.81
N ASP A 194 -18.72 -2.10 8.76
CA ASP A 194 -19.80 -3.10 8.80
C ASP A 194 -19.30 -4.57 8.73
N TYR A 195 -17.99 -4.79 8.70
CA TYR A 195 -17.33 -6.10 8.73
C TYR A 195 -17.79 -7.04 9.87
N GLY A 196 -17.86 -8.33 9.56
CA GLY A 196 -18.31 -9.37 10.49
C GLY A 196 -17.19 -10.01 11.31
N ASP A 197 -17.56 -10.98 12.16
CA ASP A 197 -16.59 -11.66 13.03
C ASP A 197 -15.56 -12.51 12.27
N HIS A 198 -15.94 -13.07 11.11
CA HIS A 198 -15.00 -13.77 10.25
C HIS A 198 -14.04 -12.82 9.53
N ASP A 199 -14.46 -11.61 9.19
CA ASP A 199 -13.57 -10.61 8.59
C ASP A 199 -12.52 -10.13 9.61
N LYS A 200 -12.91 -10.00 10.89
CA LYS A 200 -12.02 -9.66 12.02
C LYS A 200 -10.88 -10.65 12.23
N LEU A 201 -10.99 -11.89 11.74
CA LEU A 201 -9.89 -12.85 11.80
C LEU A 201 -8.67 -12.41 10.97
N PHE A 202 -8.82 -11.40 10.10
CA PHE A 202 -7.67 -10.67 9.54
C PHE A 202 -6.65 -10.23 10.62
N PHE A 203 -7.09 -9.89 11.83
CA PHE A 203 -6.19 -9.43 12.90
C PHE A 203 -5.51 -10.56 13.68
N CYS A 204 -5.64 -11.83 13.25
CA CYS A 204 -5.05 -12.99 13.90
C CYS A 204 -3.82 -13.52 13.16
N ASP A 205 -2.78 -13.94 13.90
CA ASP A 205 -1.51 -14.43 13.32
C ASP A 205 -1.68 -15.66 12.41
N GLY A 206 -2.63 -16.55 12.75
CA GLY A 206 -2.93 -17.75 11.97
C GLY A 206 -3.42 -17.41 10.57
N ASP A 207 -4.34 -16.46 10.46
CA ASP A 207 -4.87 -15.97 9.19
C ASP A 207 -3.83 -15.12 8.43
N GLN A 208 -3.01 -14.33 9.13
CA GLN A 208 -1.91 -13.60 8.50
C GLN A 208 -0.91 -14.53 7.80
N SER A 209 -0.59 -15.67 8.41
CA SER A 209 0.28 -16.69 7.80
C SER A 209 -0.28 -17.24 6.48
N PHE A 210 -1.60 -17.34 6.37
CA PHE A 210 -2.26 -17.70 5.12
C PHE A 210 -2.20 -16.54 4.10
N LEU A 211 -2.52 -15.31 4.54
CA LEU A 211 -2.54 -14.13 3.67
C LEU A 211 -1.16 -13.78 3.11
N GLU A 212 -0.07 -14.00 3.86
CA GLU A 212 1.32 -13.85 3.40
C GLU A 212 1.60 -14.62 2.10
N ASN A 213 0.92 -15.75 1.90
CA ASN A 213 1.10 -16.61 0.74
C ASN A 213 0.25 -16.20 -0.48
N VAL A 214 -0.63 -15.20 -0.35
CA VAL A 214 -1.47 -14.73 -1.45
C VAL A 214 -0.82 -13.53 -2.14
N PRO A 215 -0.56 -13.56 -3.46
CA PRO A 215 0.21 -12.51 -4.11
C PRO A 215 -0.55 -11.19 -4.20
N TRP A 216 -1.87 -11.20 -4.38
CA TRP A 216 -2.67 -9.98 -4.47
C TRP A 216 -3.69 -9.88 -3.33
N LEU A 217 -3.58 -8.84 -2.50
CA LEU A 217 -4.62 -8.49 -1.55
C LEU A 217 -5.38 -7.27 -2.06
N ILE A 218 -6.70 -7.33 -2.08
CA ILE A 218 -7.57 -6.21 -2.45
C ILE A 218 -8.29 -5.75 -1.20
N MET A 219 -8.00 -4.56 -0.69
CA MET A 219 -8.48 -4.07 0.60
C MET A 219 -9.46 -2.92 0.42
N LYS A 220 -10.64 -3.03 1.04
CA LYS A 220 -11.60 -1.93 1.20
C LYS A 220 -11.78 -1.65 2.69
N THR A 221 -11.50 -0.43 3.12
CA THR A 221 -11.54 -0.02 4.53
C THR A 221 -11.85 1.46 4.66
N ASP A 222 -12.57 1.82 5.71
CA ASP A 222 -12.79 3.19 6.17
C ASP A 222 -12.34 3.41 7.62
N ASN A 223 -11.53 2.48 8.16
CA ASN A 223 -11.02 2.50 9.53
C ASN A 223 -9.51 2.73 9.57
N TYR A 224 -9.02 3.23 10.71
CA TYR A 224 -7.61 3.34 11.05
C TYR A 224 -7.14 2.12 11.84
#